data_AF-A0A0C2G265-F1
#
_entry.id   AF-A0A0C2G265-F1
#
_cell.length_a   1.000
_cell.length_b   1.000
_cell.length_c   1.000
_cell.angle_alpha   90.00
_cell.angle_beta   90.00
_cell.angle_gamma   90.00
#
_symmetry.space_group_name_H-M   'P 1'
#
loop_
_entity.id
_entity.type
_entity.pdbx_description
1 polymer ?
#
loop_
_entity_poly.entity_id
_entity_poly.type
_entity_poly.pdbx_seq_one_letter_code
_entity_poly.pdbx_strand_id
1 'polypeptide(L)'
;MRKNELERVVKVNGVREPVRVADFVIEEGELKMYREDGSLVGATIKNVKQEGHLRFECLDGCLMDAKLSDIKDSCFPGAFANRSDINLATKIRFYRQGAICLDEAALTPVLRLAYERCTAWTEFVCENEGIKKHENVEKSVVEKMYDAALQALKEDLEEETKQARPEKDGPLGFAAPESASALENDGTKGGIHTAVVRNFMESREKPNEWRSYGTWVITWPVDENWTAEKIKEICSACAQHLTEGGKIPNMLGESRTVDQTLARYARRDQFFATSSAIVMDNKIFAEVGSPESSIQFYSKYADVGNARYLYENVRLRVPSLQLPQMYAPPRTSVSRRGGMSWDEDQATPPKRSNHF
;
A
#
# COMPACT_ATOMS: atom_id res chain seq x y z
N MET A 1 40.16 2.43 -20.00
CA MET A 1 39.46 1.25 -19.43
C MET A 1 38.55 0.68 -20.50
N ARG A 2 38.50 -0.65 -20.65
CA ARG A 2 37.95 -1.35 -21.82
C ARG A 2 36.42 -1.48 -21.75
N LYS A 3 35.79 -1.42 -22.92
CA LYS A 3 34.34 -1.40 -23.22
C LYS A 3 33.57 -2.70 -22.89
N ASN A 4 34.11 -3.59 -22.05
CA ASN A 4 33.64 -4.97 -21.87
C ASN A 4 33.16 -5.34 -20.44
N GLU A 5 32.91 -4.36 -19.57
CA GLU A 5 32.36 -4.62 -18.22
C GLU A 5 30.88 -4.24 -18.05
N LEU A 6 30.20 -3.76 -19.11
CA LEU A 6 28.82 -3.27 -19.07
C LEU A 6 27.73 -4.35 -19.30
N GLU A 7 28.10 -5.62 -19.50
CA GLU A 7 27.14 -6.72 -19.75
C GLU A 7 27.16 -7.77 -18.62
N ARG A 8 26.98 -7.35 -17.36
CA ARG A 8 26.69 -8.30 -16.28
C ARG A 8 25.22 -8.73 -16.32
N VAL A 9 24.95 -9.72 -17.16
CA VAL A 9 23.68 -10.46 -17.16
C VAL A 9 23.65 -11.37 -15.92
N VAL A 10 22.74 -11.12 -14.98
CA VAL A 10 22.51 -12.01 -13.83
C VAL A 10 21.67 -13.20 -14.31
N LYS A 11 22.26 -14.40 -14.34
CA LYS A 11 21.51 -15.64 -14.52
C LYS A 11 20.78 -15.98 -13.22
N VAL A 12 19.47 -15.77 -13.21
CA VAL A 12 18.59 -16.30 -12.16
C VAL A 12 18.24 -17.74 -12.53
N ASN A 13 18.52 -18.70 -11.64
CA ASN A 13 18.25 -20.12 -11.87
C ASN A 13 16.73 -20.32 -12.05
N GLY A 14 16.30 -20.74 -13.25
CA GLY A 14 14.91 -21.12 -13.54
C GLY A 14 14.26 -20.41 -14.72
N VAL A 15 14.86 -19.34 -15.27
CA VAL A 15 14.28 -18.58 -16.40
C VAL A 15 14.94 -19.01 -17.72
N ARG A 16 14.12 -19.42 -18.70
CA ARG A 16 14.58 -19.97 -20.00
C ARG A 16 15.16 -18.93 -20.97
N GLU A 17 14.93 -17.63 -20.72
CA GLU A 17 15.52 -16.53 -21.47
C GLU A 17 16.06 -15.45 -20.50
N PRO A 18 17.17 -14.76 -20.83
CA PRO A 18 17.73 -13.73 -19.97
C PRO A 18 16.79 -12.50 -19.91
N VAL A 19 16.28 -12.19 -18.71
CA VAL A 19 15.52 -10.96 -18.47
C VAL A 19 16.52 -9.79 -18.46
N ARG A 20 16.35 -8.81 -19.35
CA ARG A 20 17.13 -7.57 -19.29
C ARG A 20 16.66 -6.74 -18.11
N VAL A 21 17.58 -6.49 -17.18
CA VAL A 21 17.48 -5.50 -16.10
C VAL A 21 17.67 -4.10 -16.72
N ALA A 22 16.73 -3.63 -17.55
CA ALA A 22 16.88 -2.29 -18.13
C ALA A 22 16.61 -1.19 -17.10
N ASP A 23 15.78 -1.41 -16.06
CA ASP A 23 15.23 -0.27 -15.32
C ASP A 23 15.38 -0.28 -13.80
N PHE A 24 15.92 -1.31 -13.14
CA PHE A 24 16.03 -1.28 -11.67
C PHE A 24 17.27 -2.01 -11.14
N VAL A 25 18.12 -1.29 -10.40
CA VAL A 25 19.27 -1.84 -9.66
C VAL A 25 19.09 -1.51 -8.19
N ILE A 26 19.18 -2.50 -7.29
CA ILE A 26 19.24 -2.23 -5.86
C ILE A 26 20.70 -2.00 -5.48
N GLU A 27 21.08 -0.76 -5.21
CA GLU A 27 22.39 -0.39 -4.69
C GLU A 27 22.23 0.09 -3.24
N GLU A 28 23.01 -0.49 -2.31
CA GLU A 28 23.01 -0.13 -0.88
C GLU A 28 21.64 -0.26 -0.17
N GLY A 29 20.70 -1.02 -0.74
CA GLY A 29 19.36 -1.21 -0.21
C GLY A 29 18.30 -0.29 -0.83
N GLU A 30 18.69 0.59 -1.76
CA GLU A 30 17.80 1.51 -2.46
C GLU A 30 17.59 1.09 -3.91
N LEU A 31 16.33 1.12 -4.37
CA LEU A 31 15.96 0.81 -5.75
C LEU A 31 16.28 2.01 -6.65
N LYS A 32 17.27 1.88 -7.53
CA LYS A 32 17.73 2.91 -8.46
C LYS A 32 17.33 2.58 -9.88
N MET A 33 16.73 3.55 -10.57
CA MET A 33 16.33 3.44 -11.97
C MET A 33 17.38 4.07 -12.88
N TYR A 34 17.71 3.40 -13.99
CA TYR A 34 18.69 3.86 -14.96
C TYR A 34 18.02 3.94 -16.34
N ARG A 35 18.38 4.95 -17.13
CA ARG A 35 17.96 5.06 -18.54
C ARG A 35 18.69 3.99 -19.37
N GLU A 36 18.22 3.75 -20.60
CA GLU A 36 18.84 2.80 -21.54
C GLU A 36 20.34 3.06 -21.81
N ASP A 37 20.80 4.29 -21.57
CA ASP A 37 22.22 4.68 -21.70
C ASP A 37 23.06 4.40 -20.45
N GLY A 38 22.48 3.79 -19.41
CA GLY A 38 23.12 3.48 -18.14
C GLY A 38 23.26 4.69 -17.19
N SER A 39 22.61 5.82 -17.47
CA SER A 39 22.57 6.96 -16.55
C SER A 39 21.44 6.80 -15.53
N LEU A 40 21.74 7.04 -14.24
CA LEU A 40 20.72 7.13 -13.20
C LEU A 40 19.65 8.14 -13.62
N VAL A 41 18.36 7.79 -13.50
CA VAL A 41 17.25 8.72 -13.74
C VAL A 41 17.33 9.79 -12.66
N GLY A 42 17.95 10.92 -12.98
CA GLY A 42 18.12 12.03 -12.07
C GLY A 42 18.50 13.28 -12.84
N ALA A 43 17.88 14.40 -12.51
CA ALA A 43 18.06 15.65 -13.21
C ALA A 43 19.52 16.12 -13.10
N THR A 44 20.11 16.49 -14.23
CA THR A 44 21.40 17.17 -14.32
C THR A 44 21.17 18.57 -14.83
N ILE A 45 21.02 19.51 -13.89
CA ILE A 45 20.71 20.90 -14.15
C ILE A 45 22.01 21.69 -14.18
N LYS A 46 22.37 22.19 -15.36
CA LYS A 46 23.67 22.84 -15.66
C LYS A 46 23.57 24.35 -15.75
N ASN A 47 22.38 24.90 -16.01
CA ASN A 47 22.18 26.33 -16.09
C ASN A 47 20.78 26.76 -15.65
N VAL A 48 20.66 28.06 -15.32
CA VAL A 48 19.43 28.71 -14.85
C VAL A 48 18.23 28.61 -15.81
N LYS A 49 18.46 28.41 -17.12
CA LYS A 49 17.37 28.31 -18.11
C LYS A 49 16.77 26.92 -18.22
N GLN A 50 17.32 25.93 -17.52
CA GLN A 50 16.78 24.58 -17.54
C GLN A 50 15.68 24.43 -16.49
N GLU A 51 14.64 23.70 -16.87
CA GLU A 51 13.57 23.30 -15.96
C GLU A 51 14.13 22.56 -14.76
N GLY A 52 13.52 22.80 -13.60
CA GLY A 52 13.98 22.30 -12.33
C GLY A 52 15.12 23.08 -11.69
N HIS A 53 15.74 24.06 -12.37
CA HIS A 53 16.70 24.93 -11.69
C HIS A 53 15.98 25.79 -10.63
N LEU A 54 16.52 25.93 -9.41
CA LEU A 54 15.86 26.72 -8.34
C LEU A 54 15.68 28.22 -8.64
N ARG A 55 16.31 28.71 -9.71
CA ARG A 55 16.15 30.07 -10.26
C ARG A 55 15.52 30.07 -11.66
N PHE A 56 14.93 28.95 -12.06
CA PHE A 56 14.27 28.83 -13.35
C PHE A 56 13.06 29.75 -13.38
N GLU A 57 13.07 30.67 -14.35
CA GLU A 57 11.94 31.54 -14.65
C GLU A 57 11.20 30.94 -15.86
N CYS A 58 9.98 30.47 -15.62
CA CYS A 58 9.11 29.98 -16.68
C CYS A 58 8.77 31.13 -17.65
N LEU A 59 8.74 30.83 -18.95
CA LEU A 59 8.42 31.79 -20.00
C LEU A 59 7.05 32.45 -19.82
N ASP A 60 6.08 31.70 -19.28
CA ASP A 60 4.72 32.17 -19.03
C ASP A 60 4.62 33.01 -17.76
N GLY A 61 5.71 33.18 -17.00
CA GLY A 61 5.73 33.97 -15.78
C GLY A 61 4.82 33.42 -14.67
N CYS A 62 4.52 32.12 -14.68
CA CYS A 62 3.57 31.46 -13.77
C CYS A 62 3.79 31.76 -12.27
N LEU A 63 5.03 32.04 -11.88
CA LEU A 63 5.42 32.32 -10.49
C LEU A 63 5.68 33.81 -10.21
N MET A 64 5.54 34.70 -11.20
CA MET A 64 5.83 36.13 -11.03
C MET A 64 4.88 36.83 -10.07
N ASP A 65 3.61 36.40 -10.05
CA ASP A 65 2.59 36.92 -9.14
C ASP A 65 2.49 36.11 -7.83
N ALA A 66 3.32 35.08 -7.67
CA ALA A 66 3.32 34.26 -6.47
C ALA A 66 3.83 35.05 -5.26
N LYS A 67 3.04 35.03 -4.19
CA LYS A 67 3.39 35.67 -2.92
C LYS A 67 3.88 34.64 -1.93
N LEU A 68 4.68 35.07 -0.96
CA LEU A 68 5.09 34.21 0.15
C LEU A 68 3.90 33.65 0.94
N SER A 69 2.78 34.39 0.98
CA SER A 69 1.52 33.93 1.59
C SER A 69 0.87 32.76 0.86
N ASP A 70 1.26 32.50 -0.38
CA ASP A 70 0.69 31.43 -1.20
C ASP A 70 1.32 30.07 -0.89
N ILE A 71 2.44 30.07 -0.17
CA ILE A 71 3.15 28.84 0.19
C ILE A 71 2.53 28.26 1.47
N LYS A 72 1.72 27.23 1.31
CA LYS A 72 1.02 26.54 2.41
C LYS A 72 2.01 25.97 3.42
N ASP A 73 1.61 25.95 4.69
CA ASP A 73 2.32 25.30 5.80
C ASP A 73 3.77 25.75 6.05
N SER A 74 4.17 26.83 5.37
CA SER A 74 5.48 27.43 5.52
C SER A 74 5.38 28.66 6.40
N CYS A 75 5.98 28.58 7.58
CA CYS A 75 6.33 29.78 8.32
C CYS A 75 7.68 30.26 7.81
N PHE A 76 7.76 30.85 6.61
CA PHE A 76 9.03 31.45 6.17
C PHE A 76 9.41 32.55 7.15
N PRO A 77 10.48 32.37 7.93
CA PRO A 77 11.09 33.51 8.58
C PRO A 77 11.73 34.36 7.46
N GLY A 78 12.17 33.71 6.36
CA GLY A 78 12.89 34.21 5.18
C GLY A 78 12.27 35.33 4.33
N ALA A 79 11.14 35.94 4.71
CA ALA A 79 10.79 37.27 4.19
C ALA A 79 11.76 38.37 4.71
N PHE A 80 12.85 38.02 5.39
CA PHE A 80 13.76 38.97 6.03
C PHE A 80 14.63 39.78 5.07
N ALA A 81 14.93 39.35 3.85
CA ALA A 81 15.89 40.09 3.00
C ALA A 81 15.37 41.47 2.59
N ASN A 82 14.07 41.58 2.23
CA ASN A 82 13.45 42.84 1.75
C ASN A 82 12.42 43.46 2.70
N ARG A 83 12.24 42.91 3.90
CA ARG A 83 11.46 43.55 4.95
C ARG A 83 12.26 44.68 5.61
N SER A 84 11.83 45.92 5.36
CA SER A 84 12.34 47.13 6.00
C SER A 84 11.80 47.32 7.43
N ASP A 85 10.75 46.60 7.81
CA ASP A 85 10.11 46.64 9.12
C ASP A 85 10.82 45.80 10.19
N ILE A 86 11.88 45.05 9.81
CA ILE A 86 12.63 44.19 10.73
C ILE A 86 14.10 44.59 10.71
N ASN A 87 14.64 44.92 11.88
CA ASN A 87 16.02 45.40 12.00
C ASN A 87 17.07 44.29 11.79
N LEU A 88 18.29 44.69 11.43
CA LEU A 88 19.42 43.79 11.15
C LEU A 88 19.75 42.85 12.32
N ALA A 89 19.62 43.32 13.56
CA ALA A 89 19.87 42.51 14.76
C ALA A 89 18.90 41.33 14.87
N THR A 90 17.63 41.54 14.50
CA THR A 90 16.61 40.50 14.49
C THR A 90 16.87 39.47 13.38
N LYS A 91 17.31 39.94 12.19
CA LYS A 91 17.74 39.05 11.08
C LYS A 91 18.94 38.18 11.49
N ILE A 92 19.94 38.76 12.14
CA ILE A 92 21.12 38.05 12.67
C ILE A 92 20.71 37.04 13.75
N ARG A 93 19.76 37.39 14.64
CA ARG A 93 19.26 36.47 15.66
C ARG A 93 18.55 35.27 15.03
N PHE A 94 17.68 35.49 14.06
CA PHE A 94 16.98 34.40 13.36
C PHE A 94 17.94 33.51 12.56
N TYR A 95 18.95 34.10 11.90
CA TYR A 95 20.03 33.33 11.27
C TYR A 95 20.78 32.47 12.30
N ARG A 96 21.19 33.04 13.44
CA ARG A 96 21.88 32.32 14.53
C ARG A 96 21.02 31.25 15.21
N GLN A 97 19.70 31.37 15.13
CA GLN A 97 18.74 30.41 15.66
C GLN A 97 18.36 29.32 14.64
N GLY A 98 18.94 29.32 13.43
CA GLY A 98 18.61 28.35 12.38
C GLY A 98 17.27 28.61 11.68
N ALA A 99 16.63 29.76 11.93
CA ALA A 99 15.35 30.12 11.30
C ALA A 99 15.53 30.60 9.84
N ILE A 100 16.76 30.73 9.35
CA ILE A 100 17.07 31.04 7.95
C ILE A 100 17.99 29.91 7.44
N CYS A 101 17.47 28.70 7.45
CA CYS A 101 18.08 27.59 6.75
C CYS A 101 17.26 27.39 5.47
N LEU A 102 17.94 27.48 4.32
CA LEU A 102 17.51 26.72 3.16
C LEU A 102 17.75 25.27 3.58
N ASP A 103 16.73 24.67 4.18
CA ASP A 103 16.70 23.25 4.48
C ASP A 103 15.60 22.59 3.64
N GLU A 104 15.62 21.27 3.66
CA GLU A 104 14.66 20.41 2.97
C GLU A 104 13.22 20.81 3.28
N ALA A 105 12.91 20.99 4.57
CA ALA A 105 11.57 21.30 5.06
C ALA A 105 11.04 22.65 4.56
N ALA A 106 11.91 23.66 4.39
CA ALA A 106 11.52 24.94 3.83
C ALA A 106 11.35 24.90 2.30
N LEU A 107 12.07 24.02 1.60
CA LEU A 107 12.02 23.93 0.13
C LEU A 107 10.82 23.12 -0.37
N THR A 108 10.40 22.07 0.33
CA THR A 108 9.27 21.21 -0.07
C THR A 108 7.98 22.01 -0.36
N PRO A 109 7.53 22.94 0.50
CA PRO A 109 6.35 23.78 0.21
C PRO A 109 6.52 24.70 -1.00
N VAL A 110 7.73 25.18 -1.27
CA VAL A 110 8.02 26.01 -2.46
C VAL A 110 7.88 25.19 -3.73
N LEU A 111 8.46 23.99 -3.73
CA LEU A 111 8.36 23.06 -4.86
C LEU A 111 6.91 22.67 -5.10
N ARG A 112 6.12 22.46 -4.04
CA ARG A 112 4.67 22.23 -4.13
C ARG A 112 3.95 23.40 -4.81
N LEU A 113 4.21 24.63 -4.39
CA LEU A 113 3.60 25.81 -5.03
C LEU A 113 3.98 25.90 -6.52
N ALA A 114 5.24 25.60 -6.86
CA ALA A 114 5.71 25.57 -8.24
C ALA A 114 5.00 24.49 -9.06
N TYR A 115 4.89 23.28 -8.50
CA TYR A 115 4.15 22.15 -9.07
C TYR A 115 2.67 22.48 -9.32
N GLU A 116 2.01 23.18 -8.40
CA GLU A 116 0.59 23.56 -8.51
C GLU A 116 0.34 24.67 -9.55
N ARG A 117 1.32 25.55 -9.80
CA ARG A 117 1.13 26.77 -10.61
C ARG A 117 1.79 26.77 -11.98
N CYS A 118 2.79 25.93 -12.22
CA CYS A 118 3.61 26.00 -13.42
C CYS A 118 3.78 24.63 -14.07
N THR A 119 3.26 24.48 -15.29
CA THR A 119 3.32 23.22 -16.05
C THR A 119 4.74 22.69 -16.21
N ALA A 120 5.72 23.55 -16.49
CA ALA A 120 7.11 23.14 -16.62
C ALA A 120 7.68 22.55 -15.30
N TRP A 121 7.24 23.07 -14.15
CA TRP A 121 7.59 22.51 -12.84
C TRP A 121 6.81 21.22 -12.55
N THR A 122 5.54 21.13 -12.94
CA THR A 122 4.75 19.89 -12.86
C THR A 122 5.42 18.77 -13.65
N GLU A 123 5.78 19.02 -14.91
CA GLU A 123 6.47 18.07 -15.79
C GLU A 123 7.82 17.67 -15.19
N PHE A 124 8.62 18.65 -14.75
CA PHE A 124 9.91 18.37 -14.12
C PHE A 124 9.80 17.43 -12.90
N VAL A 125 8.89 17.71 -11.97
CA VAL A 125 8.69 16.90 -10.76
C VAL A 125 8.19 15.49 -11.13
N CYS A 126 7.30 15.37 -12.10
CA CYS A 126 6.76 14.08 -12.55
C CYS A 126 7.82 13.22 -13.28
N GLU A 127 8.68 13.82 -14.10
CA GLU A 127 9.60 13.07 -14.97
C GLU A 127 10.93 12.68 -14.32
N ASN A 128 11.34 13.35 -13.25
CA ASN A 128 12.68 13.17 -12.68
C ASN A 128 12.61 12.47 -11.33
N GLU A 129 13.32 11.35 -11.17
CA GLU A 129 13.37 10.60 -9.91
C GLU A 129 14.21 11.23 -8.83
N GLY A 130 14.96 12.29 -9.11
CA GLY A 130 15.83 12.95 -8.14
C GLY A 130 16.73 13.99 -8.77
N ILE A 131 17.56 14.63 -7.96
CA ILE A 131 18.54 15.64 -8.37
C ILE A 131 19.94 15.06 -8.28
N LYS A 132 20.52 14.75 -9.44
CA LYS A 132 21.89 14.23 -9.51
C LYS A 132 22.94 15.33 -9.47
N LYS A 133 22.66 16.45 -10.15
CA LYS A 133 23.56 17.59 -10.24
C LYS A 133 22.77 18.87 -10.44
N HIS A 134 23.20 19.94 -9.78
CA HIS A 134 22.58 21.25 -9.90
C HIS A 134 23.66 22.34 -9.94
N GLU A 135 23.48 23.34 -10.81
CA GLU A 135 24.37 24.51 -10.82
C GLU A 135 24.32 25.24 -9.47
N ASN A 136 25.46 25.65 -8.94
CA ASN A 136 25.48 26.32 -7.63
C ASN A 136 24.62 27.59 -7.65
N VAL A 137 23.75 27.72 -6.65
CA VAL A 137 22.97 28.94 -6.43
C VAL A 137 23.75 29.82 -5.48
N GLU A 138 24.18 31.00 -5.94
CA GLU A 138 24.92 31.97 -5.11
C GLU A 138 26.19 31.38 -4.42
N LYS A 139 26.86 30.45 -5.11
CA LYS A 139 28.04 29.68 -4.62
C LYS A 139 27.71 28.61 -3.57
N SER A 140 26.44 28.37 -3.27
CA SER A 140 25.99 27.27 -2.42
C SER A 140 25.70 26.01 -3.23
N VAL A 141 26.12 24.87 -2.70
CA VAL A 141 25.77 23.54 -3.22
C VAL A 141 24.40 23.17 -2.65
N VAL A 142 23.41 22.99 -3.52
CA VAL A 142 22.01 22.76 -3.13
C VAL A 142 21.53 21.34 -3.40
N GLU A 143 22.34 20.52 -4.07
CA GLU A 143 21.97 19.22 -4.63
C GLU A 143 21.31 18.30 -3.60
N LYS A 144 21.96 18.06 -2.46
CA LYS A 144 21.42 17.15 -1.42
C LYS A 144 20.11 17.63 -0.81
N MET A 145 20.04 18.93 -0.49
CA MET A 145 18.83 19.53 0.09
C MET A 145 17.67 19.49 -0.91
N TYR A 146 17.97 19.79 -2.18
CA TYR A 146 16.97 19.81 -3.22
C TYR A 146 16.48 18.42 -3.58
N ASP A 147 17.39 17.45 -3.69
CA ASP A 147 17.00 16.05 -3.89
C ASP A 147 16.07 15.57 -2.77
N ALA A 148 16.44 15.80 -1.51
CA ALA A 148 15.61 15.42 -0.37
C ALA A 148 14.23 16.11 -0.38
N ALA A 149 14.18 17.41 -0.69
CA ALA A 149 12.92 18.15 -0.78
C ALA A 149 12.04 17.67 -1.93
N LEU A 150 12.65 17.28 -3.06
CA LEU A 150 11.94 16.70 -4.19
C LEU A 150 11.37 15.32 -3.84
N GLN A 151 12.13 14.46 -3.14
CA GLN A 151 11.63 13.18 -2.65
C GLN A 151 10.46 13.37 -1.69
N ALA A 152 10.60 14.26 -0.70
CA ALA A 152 9.54 14.55 0.26
C ALA A 152 8.26 15.05 -0.43
N LEU A 153 8.39 15.94 -1.43
CA LEU A 153 7.24 16.38 -2.23
C LEU A 153 6.57 15.23 -2.97
N LYS A 154 7.36 14.36 -3.62
CA LYS A 154 6.82 13.20 -4.34
C LYS A 154 6.06 12.26 -3.42
N GLU A 155 6.62 11.96 -2.24
CA GLU A 155 5.95 11.14 -1.23
C GLU A 155 4.63 11.76 -0.79
N ASP A 156 4.60 13.08 -0.53
CA ASP A 156 3.36 13.75 -0.18
C ASP A 156 2.32 13.69 -1.31
N LEU A 157 2.73 13.91 -2.56
CA LEU A 157 1.84 13.84 -3.73
C LEU A 157 1.29 12.42 -3.94
N GLU A 158 2.11 11.39 -3.70
CA GLU A 158 1.66 10.00 -3.72
C GLU A 158 0.64 9.73 -2.61
N GLU A 159 0.89 10.21 -1.39
CA GLU A 159 -0.04 10.06 -0.28
C GLU A 159 -1.36 10.82 -0.52
N GLU A 160 -1.32 12.05 -1.03
CA GLU A 160 -2.52 12.81 -1.44
C GLU A 160 -3.31 12.07 -2.52
N THR A 161 -2.60 11.54 -3.53
CA THR A 161 -3.22 10.73 -4.59
C THR A 161 -3.85 9.47 -4.01
N LYS A 162 -3.18 8.81 -3.04
CA LYS A 162 -3.76 7.67 -2.31
C LYS A 162 -5.04 8.09 -1.60
N GLN A 163 -5.01 9.16 -0.80
CA GLN A 163 -6.15 9.65 -0.02
C GLN A 163 -7.34 10.04 -0.91
N ALA A 164 -7.10 10.65 -2.06
CA ALA A 164 -8.12 11.14 -2.99
C ALA A 164 -8.84 10.04 -3.79
N ARG A 165 -8.38 8.78 -3.74
CA ARG A 165 -9.02 7.67 -4.48
C ARG A 165 -10.49 7.52 -4.05
N PRO A 166 -11.44 7.25 -4.96
CA PRO A 166 -12.78 6.88 -4.53
C PRO A 166 -12.75 5.55 -3.78
N GLU A 167 -13.64 5.36 -2.82
CA GLU A 167 -13.89 4.02 -2.27
C GLU A 167 -14.61 3.17 -3.32
N LYS A 168 -14.18 1.92 -3.47
CA LYS A 168 -14.81 0.98 -4.38
C LYS A 168 -15.99 0.32 -3.69
N ASP A 169 -17.18 0.57 -4.22
CA ASP A 169 -18.39 -0.14 -3.82
C ASP A 169 -18.50 -1.48 -4.57
N GLY A 170 -19.23 -2.42 -3.99
CA GLY A 170 -19.51 -3.71 -4.60
C GLY A 170 -19.63 -4.86 -3.61
N PRO A 171 -19.90 -6.07 -4.11
CA PRO A 171 -20.03 -7.26 -3.26
C PRO A 171 -18.71 -7.60 -2.56
N LEU A 172 -18.82 -8.45 -1.53
CA LEU A 172 -17.67 -9.01 -0.83
C LEU A 172 -17.33 -10.38 -1.42
N GLY A 173 -16.08 -10.56 -1.80
CA GLY A 173 -15.51 -11.84 -2.21
C GLY A 173 -14.75 -12.46 -1.06
N PHE A 174 -15.00 -13.73 -0.77
CA PHE A 174 -14.27 -14.51 0.22
C PHE A 174 -13.57 -15.68 -0.45
N ALA A 175 -12.25 -15.53 -0.65
CA ALA A 175 -11.38 -16.61 -1.12
C ALA A 175 -11.05 -17.48 0.09
N ALA A 176 -11.69 -18.64 0.14
CA ALA A 176 -11.79 -19.48 1.32
C ALA A 176 -11.05 -20.81 1.10
N PRO A 177 -10.63 -21.50 2.17
CA PRO A 177 -10.00 -22.81 2.05
C PRO A 177 -11.01 -23.88 1.60
N GLU A 178 -10.54 -25.09 1.31
CA GLU A 178 -11.35 -26.20 0.80
C GLU A 178 -12.56 -26.57 1.70
N SER A 179 -12.47 -26.35 3.00
CA SER A 179 -13.57 -26.54 3.95
C SER A 179 -14.79 -25.65 3.68
N ALA A 180 -14.66 -24.63 2.82
CA ALA A 180 -15.75 -23.76 2.40
C ALA A 180 -16.56 -24.28 1.20
N SER A 181 -16.31 -25.51 0.71
CA SER A 181 -16.97 -26.00 -0.52
C SER A 181 -18.50 -25.96 -0.47
N ALA A 182 -19.13 -26.20 0.69
CA ALA A 182 -20.58 -26.04 0.79
C ALA A 182 -21.03 -24.57 0.69
N LEU A 183 -20.24 -23.62 1.20
CA LEU A 183 -20.53 -22.17 1.10
C LEU A 183 -20.44 -21.69 -0.34
N GLU A 184 -19.48 -22.20 -1.11
CA GLU A 184 -19.35 -21.90 -2.54
C GLU A 184 -20.58 -22.39 -3.32
N ASN A 185 -21.06 -23.61 -3.02
CA ASN A 185 -22.26 -24.17 -3.67
C ASN A 185 -23.56 -23.41 -3.33
N ASP A 186 -23.62 -22.73 -2.18
CA ASP A 186 -24.75 -21.90 -1.79
C ASP A 186 -24.84 -20.58 -2.60
N GLY A 187 -23.80 -20.25 -3.37
CA GLY A 187 -23.68 -19.02 -4.14
C GLY A 187 -23.51 -17.79 -3.26
N THR A 188 -23.96 -16.62 -3.72
CA THR A 188 -23.91 -15.38 -2.93
C THR A 188 -25.02 -15.38 -1.87
N LYS A 189 -24.64 -15.58 -0.60
CA LYS A 189 -25.56 -15.54 0.55
C LYS A 189 -25.08 -14.52 1.57
N GLY A 190 -26.01 -13.74 2.13
CA GLY A 190 -25.67 -12.68 3.10
C GLY A 190 -24.76 -11.59 2.54
N GLY A 191 -24.74 -11.39 1.21
CA GLY A 191 -23.84 -10.43 0.55
C GLY A 191 -22.40 -10.91 0.37
N ILE A 192 -22.12 -12.18 0.69
CA ILE A 192 -20.78 -12.79 0.60
C ILE A 192 -20.78 -13.78 -0.56
N HIS A 193 -19.90 -13.59 -1.53
CA HIS A 193 -19.59 -14.59 -2.53
C HIS A 193 -18.36 -15.37 -2.07
N THR A 194 -18.53 -16.64 -1.74
CA THR A 194 -17.44 -17.52 -1.32
C THR A 194 -16.92 -18.30 -2.53
N ALA A 195 -15.61 -18.28 -2.77
CA ALA A 195 -14.96 -19.19 -3.71
C ALA A 195 -13.88 -19.99 -2.99
N VAL A 196 -13.84 -21.29 -3.26
CA VAL A 196 -12.81 -22.17 -2.71
C VAL A 196 -11.51 -21.97 -3.47
N VAL A 197 -10.42 -21.91 -2.71
CA VAL A 197 -9.07 -21.75 -3.21
C VAL A 197 -8.18 -22.81 -2.59
N ARG A 198 -7.72 -23.74 -3.43
CA ARG A 198 -6.93 -24.92 -3.02
C ARG A 198 -5.43 -24.73 -3.18
N ASN A 199 -5.02 -23.84 -4.07
CA ASN A 199 -3.63 -23.60 -4.45
C ASN A 199 -3.41 -22.14 -4.86
N PHE A 200 -2.15 -21.73 -5.01
CA PHE A 200 -1.83 -20.34 -5.35
C PHE A 200 -2.33 -19.93 -6.75
N MET A 201 -2.53 -20.88 -7.67
CA MET A 201 -3.09 -20.58 -9.00
C MET A 201 -4.55 -20.12 -8.87
N GLU A 202 -5.36 -20.86 -8.12
CA GLU A 202 -6.74 -20.48 -7.80
C GLU A 202 -6.80 -19.16 -7.01
N SER A 203 -5.85 -18.93 -6.08
CA SER A 203 -5.72 -17.66 -5.33
C SER A 203 -5.46 -16.47 -6.24
N ARG A 204 -4.85 -16.68 -7.40
CA ARG A 204 -4.61 -15.64 -8.39
C ARG A 204 -5.80 -15.43 -9.29
N GLU A 205 -6.47 -16.51 -9.69
CA GLU A 205 -7.58 -16.46 -10.66
C GLU A 205 -8.85 -15.87 -10.04
N LYS A 206 -9.20 -16.26 -8.81
CA LYS A 206 -10.42 -15.77 -8.16
C LYS A 206 -10.46 -14.26 -7.93
N PRO A 207 -9.42 -13.61 -7.40
CA PRO A 207 -9.40 -12.15 -7.30
C PRO A 207 -9.50 -11.46 -8.67
N ASN A 208 -8.93 -12.05 -9.74
CA ASN A 208 -9.09 -11.50 -11.09
C ASN A 208 -10.53 -11.57 -11.61
N GLU A 209 -11.32 -12.58 -11.21
CA GLU A 209 -12.76 -12.65 -11.49
C GLU A 209 -13.54 -11.58 -10.69
N TRP A 210 -13.01 -11.12 -9.56
CA TRP A 210 -13.65 -10.20 -8.62
C TRP A 210 -13.26 -8.73 -8.81
N ARG A 211 -12.84 -8.33 -10.02
CA ARG A 211 -12.46 -6.94 -10.30
C ARG A 211 -13.57 -5.93 -10.03
N SER A 212 -14.85 -6.31 -10.04
CA SER A 212 -15.95 -5.40 -9.70
C SER A 212 -16.29 -5.33 -8.20
N TYR A 213 -15.56 -6.08 -7.36
CA TYR A 213 -15.93 -6.23 -5.95
C TYR A 213 -15.32 -5.09 -5.14
N GLY A 214 -16.00 -4.69 -4.07
CA GLY A 214 -15.52 -3.64 -3.18
C GLY A 214 -14.55 -4.13 -2.12
N THR A 215 -14.69 -5.41 -1.71
CA THR A 215 -13.87 -6.00 -0.65
C THR A 215 -13.48 -7.43 -0.98
N TRP A 216 -12.20 -7.75 -0.79
CA TRP A 216 -11.65 -9.11 -0.92
C TRP A 216 -11.13 -9.61 0.41
N VAL A 217 -11.76 -10.65 0.94
CA VAL A 217 -11.23 -11.42 2.08
C VAL A 217 -10.45 -12.59 1.50
N ILE A 218 -9.11 -12.54 1.58
CA ILE A 218 -8.23 -13.54 0.96
C ILE A 218 -7.61 -14.44 2.02
N THR A 219 -7.84 -15.73 1.85
CA THR A 219 -7.17 -16.78 2.61
C THR A 219 -6.06 -17.39 1.77
N TRP A 220 -4.85 -17.45 2.32
CA TRP A 220 -3.73 -18.09 1.63
C TRP A 220 -3.85 -19.62 1.71
N PRO A 221 -3.73 -20.33 0.57
CA PRO A 221 -3.77 -21.77 0.53
C PRO A 221 -2.48 -22.36 1.10
N VAL A 222 -2.59 -23.53 1.72
CA VAL A 222 -1.42 -24.33 2.11
C VAL A 222 -0.97 -25.12 0.88
N ASP A 223 -0.01 -24.60 0.15
CA ASP A 223 0.51 -25.22 -1.08
C ASP A 223 2.04 -25.20 -1.05
N GLU A 224 2.66 -26.38 -1.08
CA GLU A 224 4.11 -26.56 -1.02
C GLU A 224 4.81 -26.14 -2.33
N ASN A 225 4.07 -25.92 -3.42
CA ASN A 225 4.60 -25.62 -4.75
C ASN A 225 4.54 -24.12 -5.11
N TRP A 226 4.56 -23.25 -4.11
CA TRP A 226 4.58 -21.81 -4.34
C TRP A 226 5.95 -21.34 -4.82
N THR A 227 5.96 -20.27 -5.62
CA THR A 227 7.19 -19.59 -6.05
C THR A 227 7.05 -18.11 -5.77
N ALA A 228 8.17 -17.40 -5.67
CA ALA A 228 8.17 -15.96 -5.44
C ALA A 228 7.40 -15.20 -6.54
N GLU A 229 7.44 -15.70 -7.78
CA GLU A 229 6.70 -15.15 -8.93
C GLU A 229 5.19 -15.24 -8.73
N LYS A 230 4.67 -16.38 -8.26
CA LYS A 230 3.23 -16.56 -7.98
C LYS A 230 2.75 -15.59 -6.90
N ILE A 231 3.54 -15.42 -5.83
CA ILE A 231 3.23 -14.44 -4.77
C ILE A 231 3.24 -13.02 -5.34
N LYS A 232 4.23 -12.69 -6.17
CA LYS A 232 4.32 -11.37 -6.81
C LYS A 232 3.07 -11.09 -7.66
N GLU A 233 2.57 -12.07 -8.41
CA GLU A 233 1.35 -11.92 -9.21
C GLU A 233 0.12 -11.62 -8.34
N ILE A 234 -0.08 -12.35 -7.23
CA ILE A 234 -1.19 -12.11 -6.30
C ILE A 234 -1.06 -10.73 -5.64
N CYS A 235 0.14 -10.37 -5.19
CA CYS A 235 0.42 -9.04 -4.62
C CYS A 235 0.13 -7.93 -5.63
N SER A 236 0.43 -8.14 -6.92
CA SER A 236 0.16 -7.18 -7.98
C SER A 236 -1.34 -7.01 -8.20
N ALA A 237 -2.12 -8.10 -8.17
CA ALA A 237 -3.58 -8.04 -8.25
C ALA A 237 -4.20 -7.34 -7.03
N CYS A 238 -3.69 -7.60 -5.82
CA CYS A 238 -4.12 -6.93 -4.61
C CYS A 238 -3.77 -5.44 -4.63
N ALA A 239 -2.56 -5.08 -5.05
CA ALA A 239 -2.12 -3.70 -5.22
C ALA A 239 -3.02 -2.96 -6.20
N GLN A 240 -3.33 -3.57 -7.35
CA GLN A 240 -4.26 -3.01 -8.32
C GLN A 240 -5.65 -2.77 -7.68
N HIS A 241 -6.19 -3.76 -6.97
CA HIS A 241 -7.48 -3.61 -6.29
C HIS A 241 -7.50 -2.47 -5.27
N LEU A 242 -6.43 -2.32 -4.48
CA LEU A 242 -6.27 -1.21 -3.53
C LEU A 242 -6.18 0.15 -4.24
N THR A 243 -5.45 0.23 -5.35
CA THR A 243 -5.36 1.45 -6.17
C THR A 243 -6.69 1.84 -6.80
N GLU A 244 -7.56 0.87 -7.08
CA GLU A 244 -8.92 1.09 -7.59
C GLU A 244 -9.94 1.43 -6.49
N GLY A 245 -9.51 1.58 -5.23
CA GLY A 245 -10.41 1.94 -4.13
C GLY A 245 -10.90 0.77 -3.27
N GLY A 246 -10.52 -0.46 -3.61
CA GLY A 246 -10.96 -1.68 -2.91
C GLY A 246 -10.33 -1.87 -1.54
N LYS A 247 -10.89 -2.83 -0.76
CA LYS A 247 -10.49 -3.12 0.62
C LYS A 247 -10.09 -4.58 0.78
N ILE A 248 -9.02 -4.85 1.52
CA ILE A 248 -8.46 -6.18 1.74
C ILE A 248 -8.13 -6.37 3.22
N PRO A 249 -8.99 -7.05 3.99
CA PRO A 249 -8.57 -7.66 5.25
C PRO A 249 -7.77 -8.94 4.93
N ASN A 250 -6.45 -8.85 5.02
CA ASN A 250 -5.56 -9.97 4.69
C ASN A 250 -5.40 -10.89 5.90
N MET A 251 -5.57 -12.19 5.69
CA MET A 251 -5.69 -13.16 6.77
C MET A 251 -4.39 -13.84 7.20
N LEU A 252 -3.48 -14.13 6.29
CA LEU A 252 -2.53 -15.23 6.51
C LEU A 252 -1.24 -15.03 5.71
N GLY A 253 -0.44 -14.03 6.07
CA GLY A 253 0.93 -13.95 5.61
C GLY A 253 1.90 -14.35 6.71
N GLU A 254 2.47 -15.56 6.65
CA GLU A 254 3.75 -15.82 7.34
C GLU A 254 4.85 -14.83 6.89
N SER A 255 4.60 -14.09 5.80
CA SER A 255 5.46 -13.07 5.25
C SER A 255 4.99 -11.67 5.63
N ARG A 256 5.57 -11.10 6.69
CA ARG A 256 5.51 -9.66 7.00
C ARG A 256 5.83 -8.79 5.77
N THR A 257 6.64 -9.31 4.86
CA THR A 257 7.01 -8.66 3.60
C THR A 257 5.81 -8.44 2.68
N VAL A 258 4.88 -9.39 2.60
CA VAL A 258 3.66 -9.24 1.79
C VAL A 258 2.77 -8.15 2.36
N ASP A 259 2.54 -8.18 3.68
CA ASP A 259 1.72 -7.16 4.35
C ASP A 259 2.32 -5.77 4.22
N GLN A 260 3.64 -5.62 4.40
CA GLN A 260 4.35 -4.36 4.18
C GLN A 260 4.26 -3.89 2.72
N THR A 261 4.33 -4.82 1.77
CA THR A 261 4.21 -4.49 0.35
C THR A 261 2.80 -3.97 0.04
N LEU A 262 1.76 -4.66 0.48
CA LEU A 262 0.37 -4.25 0.24
C LEU A 262 0.01 -2.95 0.96
N ALA A 263 0.52 -2.76 2.19
CA ALA A 263 0.32 -1.54 2.96
C ALA A 263 0.85 -0.29 2.24
N ARG A 264 1.92 -0.39 1.43
CA ARG A 264 2.44 0.74 0.64
C ARG A 264 1.47 1.22 -0.44
N TYR A 265 0.64 0.33 -0.98
CA TYR A 265 -0.34 0.66 -2.02
C TYR A 265 -1.69 1.13 -1.45
N ALA A 266 -1.99 0.73 -0.22
CA ALA A 266 -3.27 0.98 0.45
C ALA A 266 -3.33 2.36 1.09
N ARG A 267 -4.52 2.95 1.14
CA ARG A 267 -4.86 3.94 2.16
C ARG A 267 -4.98 3.29 3.54
N ARG A 268 -4.96 4.12 4.58
CA ARG A 268 -5.06 3.72 6.00
C ARG A 268 -6.28 2.86 6.32
N ASP A 269 -7.33 2.94 5.53
CA ASP A 269 -8.63 2.29 5.73
C ASP A 269 -8.95 1.20 4.68
N GLN A 270 -7.98 0.82 3.85
CA GLN A 270 -8.16 -0.17 2.79
C GLN A 270 -7.51 -1.52 3.09
N PHE A 271 -6.33 -1.52 3.71
CA PHE A 271 -5.60 -2.75 4.01
C PHE A 271 -5.55 -3.01 5.51
N PHE A 272 -5.93 -4.23 5.92
CA PHE A 272 -5.96 -4.62 7.31
C PHE A 272 -5.23 -5.95 7.47
N ALA A 273 -4.02 -5.90 8.04
CA ALA A 273 -3.33 -7.11 8.45
C ALA A 273 -4.07 -7.70 9.65
N THR A 274 -4.72 -8.85 9.45
CA THR A 274 -5.46 -9.55 10.52
C THR A 274 -4.64 -10.67 11.16
N SER A 275 -3.48 -10.99 10.59
CA SER A 275 -2.54 -11.95 11.15
C SER A 275 -1.92 -11.43 12.46
N SER A 276 -1.77 -12.33 13.43
CA SER A 276 -1.08 -12.12 14.71
C SER A 276 0.06 -13.08 14.94
N ALA A 277 0.32 -13.96 13.97
CA ALA A 277 1.33 -15.00 14.09
C ALA A 277 2.73 -14.40 14.29
N ILE A 278 3.42 -14.87 15.32
CA ILE A 278 4.83 -14.61 15.54
C ILE A 278 5.58 -15.94 15.61
N VAL A 279 6.74 -16.00 14.96
CA VAL A 279 7.65 -17.14 15.05
C VAL A 279 8.69 -16.84 16.11
N MET A 280 8.71 -17.63 17.19
CA MET A 280 9.71 -17.56 18.25
C MET A 280 10.23 -18.96 18.53
N ASP A 281 11.55 -19.15 18.54
CA ASP A 281 12.19 -20.44 18.83
C ASP A 281 11.65 -21.61 17.99
N ASN A 282 11.47 -21.40 16.67
CA ASN A 282 10.87 -22.35 15.72
C ASN A 282 9.44 -22.81 16.09
N LYS A 283 8.73 -22.03 16.91
CA LYS A 283 7.32 -22.24 17.23
C LYS A 283 6.51 -21.04 16.75
N ILE A 284 5.33 -21.33 16.22
CA ILE A 284 4.37 -20.30 15.81
C ILE A 284 3.45 -20.05 17.00
N PHE A 285 3.38 -18.80 17.44
CA PHE A 285 2.44 -18.32 18.43
C PHE A 285 1.43 -17.41 17.74
N ALA A 286 0.15 -17.63 18.01
CA ALA A 286 -0.94 -16.80 17.50
C ALA A 286 -1.82 -16.37 18.67
N GLU A 287 -2.37 -15.17 18.58
CA GLU A 287 -3.31 -14.65 19.57
C GLU A 287 -4.62 -15.47 19.54
N VAL A 288 -5.24 -15.67 20.70
CA VAL A 288 -6.57 -16.30 20.75
C VAL A 288 -7.58 -15.47 19.98
N GLY A 289 -8.36 -16.10 19.10
CA GLY A 289 -9.34 -15.42 18.24
C GLY A 289 -8.72 -14.78 16.99
N SER A 290 -7.43 -15.01 16.72
CA SER A 290 -6.85 -14.64 15.44
C SER A 290 -7.27 -15.62 14.33
N PRO A 291 -7.22 -15.21 13.04
CA PRO A 291 -7.49 -16.11 11.93
C PRO A 291 -6.65 -17.40 11.97
N GLU A 292 -5.40 -17.32 12.44
CA GLU A 292 -4.48 -18.46 12.55
C GLU A 292 -4.86 -19.47 13.63
N SER A 293 -5.69 -19.11 14.60
CA SER A 293 -6.32 -20.10 15.50
C SER A 293 -7.19 -21.10 14.73
N SER A 294 -7.53 -20.77 13.48
CA SER A 294 -8.24 -21.63 12.54
C SER A 294 -7.31 -22.60 11.79
N ILE A 295 -5.99 -22.58 12.01
CA ILE A 295 -5.01 -23.39 11.25
C ILE A 295 -5.26 -24.90 11.40
N GLN A 296 -5.75 -25.32 12.57
CA GLN A 296 -6.15 -26.71 12.85
C GLN A 296 -7.20 -27.24 11.88
N PHE A 297 -7.92 -26.34 11.19
CA PHE A 297 -8.96 -26.67 10.24
C PHE A 297 -8.51 -26.80 8.79
N TYR A 298 -7.22 -26.58 8.50
CA TYR A 298 -6.59 -26.99 7.24
C TYR A 298 -6.20 -28.48 7.25
N SER A 299 -6.44 -29.18 8.36
CA SER A 299 -6.28 -30.63 8.46
C SER A 299 -7.46 -31.38 7.82
N LYS A 300 -7.40 -32.72 7.78
CA LYS A 300 -8.39 -33.62 7.13
C LYS A 300 -9.87 -33.43 7.56
N TYR A 301 -10.15 -32.61 8.58
CA TYR A 301 -11.51 -32.29 9.02
C TYR A 301 -11.98 -30.98 8.40
N ALA A 302 -12.48 -31.07 7.17
CA ALA A 302 -12.96 -29.93 6.37
C ALA A 302 -14.48 -29.73 6.53
N ASP A 303 -14.92 -29.27 7.71
CA ASP A 303 -16.33 -28.87 7.91
C ASP A 303 -16.52 -27.38 7.60
N VAL A 304 -17.70 -27.04 7.10
CA VAL A 304 -18.16 -25.69 6.76
C VAL A 304 -18.08 -24.73 7.95
N GLY A 305 -18.24 -25.26 9.17
CA GLY A 305 -18.07 -24.50 10.41
C GLY A 305 -16.70 -23.81 10.49
N ASN A 306 -15.67 -24.40 9.90
CA ASN A 306 -14.31 -23.89 9.95
C ASN A 306 -14.10 -22.65 9.08
N ALA A 307 -14.60 -22.70 7.84
CA ALA A 307 -14.54 -21.55 6.94
C ALA A 307 -15.35 -20.37 7.49
N ARG A 308 -16.49 -20.64 8.14
CA ARG A 308 -17.26 -19.61 8.85
C ARG A 308 -16.49 -19.03 10.03
N TYR A 309 -15.93 -19.89 10.88
CA TYR A 309 -15.16 -19.44 12.04
C TYR A 309 -13.97 -18.56 11.62
N LEU A 310 -13.26 -18.97 10.56
CA LEU A 310 -12.17 -18.19 9.97
C LEU A 310 -12.64 -16.79 9.52
N TYR A 311 -13.72 -16.72 8.74
CA TYR A 311 -14.28 -15.45 8.28
C TYR A 311 -14.75 -14.57 9.45
N GLU A 312 -15.42 -15.15 10.45
CA GLU A 312 -15.90 -14.41 11.62
C GLU A 312 -14.74 -13.85 12.45
N ASN A 313 -13.63 -14.58 12.60
CA ASN A 313 -12.44 -14.05 13.28
C ASN A 313 -11.87 -12.82 12.55
N VAL A 314 -11.86 -12.82 11.22
CA VAL A 314 -11.48 -11.61 10.46
C VAL A 314 -12.43 -10.48 10.74
N ARG A 315 -13.73 -10.71 10.57
CA ARG A 315 -14.76 -9.69 10.76
C ARG A 315 -14.65 -9.03 12.13
N LEU A 316 -14.42 -9.80 13.19
CA LEU A 316 -14.27 -9.30 14.55
C LEU A 316 -12.98 -8.49 14.74
N ARG A 317 -11.93 -8.77 13.97
CA ARG A 317 -10.63 -8.11 14.05
C ARG A 317 -10.59 -6.79 13.27
N VAL A 318 -11.50 -6.62 12.30
CA VAL A 318 -11.63 -5.40 11.49
C VAL A 318 -13.04 -4.80 11.59
N PRO A 319 -13.50 -4.39 12.79
CA PRO A 319 -14.87 -3.88 12.98
C PRO A 319 -15.14 -2.61 12.16
N SER A 320 -14.10 -1.83 11.83
CA SER A 320 -14.18 -0.65 10.98
C SER A 320 -14.66 -0.94 9.56
N LEU A 321 -14.45 -2.16 9.05
CA LEU A 321 -14.91 -2.56 7.72
C LEU A 321 -16.38 -2.96 7.67
N GLN A 322 -17.03 -3.17 8.82
CA GLN A 322 -18.43 -3.58 8.91
C GLN A 322 -18.77 -4.78 8.00
N LEU A 323 -17.87 -5.78 7.93
CA LEU A 323 -18.10 -6.93 7.05
C LEU A 323 -19.43 -7.61 7.44
N PRO A 324 -20.23 -8.10 6.47
CA PRO A 324 -21.48 -8.78 6.74
C PRO A 324 -21.24 -10.05 7.56
N GLN A 325 -22.19 -10.39 8.43
CA GLN A 325 -22.14 -11.68 9.12
C GLN A 325 -22.46 -12.81 8.12
N MET A 326 -21.74 -13.93 8.21
CA MET A 326 -22.08 -15.08 7.38
C MET A 326 -23.46 -15.63 7.72
N TYR A 327 -24.23 -15.97 6.69
CA TYR A 327 -25.53 -16.61 6.88
C TYR A 327 -25.35 -17.96 7.59
N ALA A 328 -26.05 -18.13 8.70
CA ALA A 328 -26.19 -19.42 9.36
C ALA A 328 -27.22 -20.25 8.57
N PRO A 329 -26.82 -21.38 7.96
CA PRO A 329 -27.74 -22.25 7.27
C PRO A 329 -28.71 -22.81 8.32
N PRO A 330 -29.95 -23.11 7.93
CA PRO A 330 -30.86 -23.84 8.78
C PRO A 330 -30.11 -25.07 9.28
N ARG A 331 -30.04 -25.25 10.61
CA ARG A 331 -29.40 -26.43 11.21
C ARG A 331 -29.95 -27.66 10.48
N THR A 332 -29.13 -28.29 9.65
CA THR A 332 -29.49 -29.58 9.10
C THR A 332 -29.58 -30.50 10.30
N SER A 333 -30.73 -31.15 10.45
CA SER A 333 -30.99 -32.15 11.47
C SER A 333 -30.15 -33.40 11.16
N VAL A 334 -28.83 -33.29 11.23
CA VAL A 334 -27.95 -34.44 11.27
C VAL A 334 -28.04 -34.97 12.70
N SER A 335 -28.47 -36.23 12.80
CA SER A 335 -28.65 -36.93 14.07
C SER A 335 -27.40 -36.81 14.92
N ARG A 336 -27.54 -36.14 16.08
CA ARG A 336 -26.51 -36.03 17.11
C ARG A 336 -25.97 -37.42 17.45
N ARG A 337 -24.73 -37.72 17.08
CA ARG A 337 -23.85 -38.48 17.99
C ARG A 337 -23.41 -37.48 19.04
N GLY A 338 -23.93 -37.65 20.25
CA GLY A 338 -23.77 -36.73 21.36
C GLY A 338 -22.30 -36.45 21.69
N GLY A 339 -21.94 -35.17 21.61
CA GLY A 339 -20.77 -34.58 22.24
C GLY A 339 -21.24 -33.28 22.87
N MET A 340 -21.02 -33.15 24.19
CA MET A 340 -21.50 -32.07 25.04
C MET A 340 -21.16 -30.67 24.48
N SER A 341 -22.17 -29.82 24.42
CA SER A 341 -22.02 -28.38 24.21
C SER A 341 -22.99 -27.67 25.16
N TRP A 342 -22.49 -26.59 25.72
CA TRP A 342 -22.90 -25.91 26.94
C TRP A 342 -24.31 -25.30 26.90
N ASP A 343 -24.74 -24.93 28.10
CA ASP A 343 -26.08 -24.59 28.57
C ASP A 343 -27.02 -23.82 27.64
N GLU A 344 -28.29 -24.17 27.85
CA GLU A 344 -29.49 -23.78 27.14
C GLU A 344 -29.89 -22.32 27.40
N ASP A 345 -30.04 -21.52 26.35
CA ASP A 345 -31.07 -20.49 26.29
C ASP A 345 -32.24 -21.03 25.44
N GLN A 346 -33.21 -21.66 26.11
CA GLN A 346 -34.45 -22.08 25.49
C GLN A 346 -35.36 -20.85 25.26
N ALA A 347 -35.33 -20.28 24.05
CA ALA A 347 -36.48 -19.56 23.53
C ALA A 347 -37.55 -20.59 23.12
N THR A 348 -38.49 -20.90 24.02
CA THR A 348 -39.63 -21.76 23.74
C THR A 348 -40.63 -21.03 22.82
N PRO A 349 -41.11 -21.63 21.72
CA PRO A 349 -42.20 -21.04 20.94
C PRO A 349 -43.56 -21.24 21.65
N PRO A 350 -44.55 -20.35 21.44
CA PRO A 350 -45.79 -20.39 22.21
C PRO A 350 -46.64 -21.60 21.84
N LYS A 351 -47.15 -22.30 22.86
CA LYS A 351 -48.14 -23.37 22.72
C LYS A 351 -49.41 -22.81 22.10
N ARG A 352 -49.86 -23.40 20.98
CA ARG A 352 -51.24 -23.22 20.49
C ARG A 352 -52.22 -23.78 21.52
N SER A 353 -53.14 -22.94 21.98
CA SER A 353 -54.29 -23.37 22.76
C SER A 353 -55.31 -23.99 21.82
N ASN A 354 -55.57 -25.29 21.98
CA ASN A 354 -56.79 -25.90 21.44
C ASN A 354 -57.95 -25.50 22.35
N HIS A 355 -58.88 -24.70 21.82
CA HIS A 355 -60.25 -24.69 22.31
C HIS A 355 -61.23 -24.72 21.13
N PHE A 356 -62.06 -25.76 21.19
CA PHE A 356 -63.23 -26.15 20.39
C PHE A 356 -62.98 -26.86 19.06
#